data_AF-A0A8J7IWK0-F1
#
_entry.id   AF-A0A8J7IWK0-F1
#
_cell.length_a   1.000
_cell.length_b   1.000
_cell.length_c   1.000
_cell.angle_alpha   90.00
_cell.angle_beta   90.00
_cell.angle_gamma   90.00
#
_symmetry.space_group_name_H-M   'P 1'
#
loop_
_entity.id
_entity.type
_entity.pdbx_description
1 polymer ?
#
loop_
_entity_poly.entity_id
_entity_poly.type
_entity_poly.pdbx_seq_one_letter_code
_entity_poly.pdbx_strand_id
1 'polypeptide(L)' 'MGRPSALSADQQVEVKEKIKNGEAISAIARHFETSRQTIMRVRSQA' A
#
# COMPACT_ATOMS: atom_id res chain seq x y z
N MET A 1 17.79 -11.12 -6.67
CA MET A 1 18.09 -9.72 -6.31
C MET A 1 16.83 -8.90 -6.52
N GLY A 2 16.32 -8.33 -5.42
CA GLY A 2 14.92 -7.97 -5.25
C GLY A 2 14.49 -6.77 -6.10
N ARG A 3 13.30 -6.87 -6.70
CA ARG A 3 12.60 -5.67 -7.16
C ARG A 3 12.35 -4.78 -5.94
N PRO A 4 12.73 -3.50 -5.96
CA PRO A 4 12.36 -2.59 -4.88
C PRO A 4 10.85 -2.65 -4.71
N SER A 5 10.39 -2.79 -3.46
CA SER A 5 8.98 -2.62 -3.15
C SER A 5 8.52 -1.31 -3.78
N ALA A 6 7.42 -1.33 -4.52
CA ALA A 6 6.88 -0.14 -5.17
C ALA A 6 6.50 0.98 -4.19
N LEU A 7 6.58 0.71 -2.88
CA LEU A 7 6.33 1.64 -1.79
C LEU A 7 7.51 1.58 -0.80
N SER A 8 7.99 2.76 -0.39
CA SER A 8 8.95 2.92 0.70
C SER A 8 8.37 2.43 2.04
N ALA A 9 9.21 2.30 3.07
CA ALA A 9 8.74 1.92 4.41
C ALA A 9 7.69 2.92 4.96
N ASP A 10 7.93 4.22 4.78
CA ASP A 10 7.01 5.27 5.22
C ASP A 10 5.67 5.20 4.47
N GLN A 11 5.72 4.99 3.15
CA GLN A 11 4.50 4.81 2.35
C GLN A 11 3.73 3.55 2.75
N GLN A 12 4.42 2.48 3.16
CA GLN A 12 3.75 1.28 3.67
C GLN A 12 3.03 1.54 5.01
N VAL A 13 3.62 2.35 5.89
CA VAL A 13 2.96 2.78 7.13
C VAL A 13 1.71 3.59 6.81
N GLU A 14 1.81 4.58 5.92
CA GLU A 14 0.68 5.40 5.51
C GLU A 14 -0.44 4.57 4.86
N VAL A 15 -0.09 3.61 4.00
CA VAL A 15 -1.05 2.65 3.43
C VAL A 15 -1.77 1.87 4.53
N LYS A 16 -1.05 1.39 5.56
CA LYS A 16 -1.66 0.64 6.68
C LYS A 16 -2.62 1.53 7.47
N GLU A 17 -2.27 2.79 7.71
CA GLU A 17 -3.15 3.75 8.38
C GLU A 17 -4.41 4.05 7.57
N LYS A 18 -4.27 4.34 6.27
CA LYS A 18 -5.41 4.56 5.37
C LYS A 18 -6.36 3.37 5.31
N ILE A 19 -5.83 2.14 5.25
CA ILE A 19 -6.63 0.91 5.33
C ILE A 19 -7.37 0.82 6.67
N LYS A 20 -6.68 1.10 7.79
CA LYS A 20 -7.27 1.09 9.13
C LYS A 20 -8.39 2.14 9.29
N ASN A 21 -8.25 3.28 8.61
CA ASN A 21 -9.26 4.34 8.55
C ASN A 21 -10.44 4.00 7.64
N GLY A 22 -10.46 2.81 7.03
CA GLY A 22 -11.55 2.34 6.16
C GLY A 22 -11.48 2.89 4.73
N GLU A 23 -10.37 3.50 4.32
CA GLU A 23 -10.21 4.00 2.96
C GLU A 23 -10.17 2.84 1.96
N ALA A 24 -10.86 3.01 0.82
CA ALA A 24 -10.97 1.96 -0.18
C ALA A 24 -9.60 1.66 -0.82
N ILE A 25 -9.26 0.37 -0.96
CA ILE A 25 -8.00 -0.10 -1.58
C ILE A 25 -7.75 0.54 -2.96
N SER A 26 -8.81 0.75 -3.74
CA SER A 26 -8.71 1.38 -5.07
C SER A 26 -8.39 2.88 -5.01
N ALA A 27 -8.79 3.59 -3.95
CA ALA A 27 -8.43 4.99 -3.73
C ALA A 27 -6.97 5.11 -3.30
N ILE A 28 -6.56 4.30 -2.33
CA ILE A 28 -5.16 4.22 -1.87
C ILE A 28 -4.22 3.87 -3.04
N ALA A 29 -4.58 2.87 -3.85
CA ALA A 29 -3.79 2.47 -5.01
C ALA A 29 -3.57 3.62 -6.00
N ARG A 30 -4.61 4.42 -6.26
CA ARG A 30 -4.52 5.61 -7.14
C ARG A 30 -3.66 6.71 -6.51
N HIS A 31 -3.78 6.92 -5.20
CA HIS A 31 -3.00 7.92 -4.48
C HIS A 31 -1.49 7.66 -4.58
N PHE A 32 -1.08 6.40 -4.49
CA PHE A 32 0.33 6.00 -4.59
C PHE A 32 0.74 5.54 -6.00
N GLU A 33 -0.07 5.82 -7.02
CA GLU A 33 0.19 5.45 -8.43
C GLU A 33 0.62 3.98 -8.60
N THR A 34 0.00 3.09 -7.81
CA THR A 34 0.37 1.68 -7.73
C THR A 34 -0.83 0.78 -7.97
N SER A 35 -0.57 -0.52 -8.12
CA SER A 35 -1.64 -1.50 -8.29
C SER A 35 -2.36 -1.80 -6.97
N ARG A 36 -3.64 -2.18 -7.04
CA ARG A 36 -4.37 -2.71 -5.87
C ARG A 36 -3.65 -3.91 -5.25
N GLN A 37 -2.98 -4.72 -6.07
CA GLN A 37 -2.18 -5.87 -5.61
C GLN A 37 -1.02 -5.43 -4.73
N THR A 38 -0.38 -4.29 -5.03
CA THR A 38 0.68 -3.72 -4.19
C THR A 38 0.12 -3.38 -2.80
N ILE A 39 -1.00 -2.66 -2.75
CA ILE A 39 -1.67 -2.29 -1.49
C ILE A 39 -2.08 -3.54 -0.68
N MET A 40 -2.63 -4.55 -1.37
CA MET A 40 -3.01 -5.82 -0.73
C MET A 40 -1.80 -6.59 -0.17
N ARG A 41 -0.62 -6.49 -0.81
CA ARG A 41 0.62 -7.08 -0.27
C ARG A 41 1.04 -6.40 1.02
N VAL A 42 1.01 -5.06 1.06
CA VAL A 42 1.32 -4.30 2.29
C VAL A 42 0.38 -4.67 3.42
N ARG A 43 -0.91 -4.86 3.10
CA ARG A 43 -1.92 -5.35 4.07
C ARG A 43 -1.59 -6.74 4.60
N SER A 44 -1.10 -7.65 3.75
CA SER A 44 -0.74 -9.02 4.14
C SER A 44 0.62 -9.15 4.85
N GLN A 45 1.46 -8.11 4.80
CA GLN A 45 2.76 -8.05 5.48
C GLN A 45 2.61 -7.45 6.90
N ALA A 46 1.54 -7.82 7.60
CA ALA A 46 1.27 -7.47 8.99
C ALA A 46 1.38 -8.73 9.86
#